data_AF-A0A2N5S4G9-F1
#
_entry.id   AF-A0A2N5S4G9-F1
#
_cell.length_a   1.000
_cell.length_b   1.000
_cell.length_c   1.000
_cell.angle_alpha   90.00
_cell.angle_beta   90.00
_cell.angle_gamma   90.00
#
_symmetry.space_group_name_H-M   'P 1'
#
loop_
_entity.id
_entity.type
_entity.pdbx_description
1 polymer ?
#
loop_
_entity_poly.entity_id
_entity_poly.type
_entity_poly.pdbx_seq_one_letter_code
_entity_poly.pdbx_strand_id
1 'polypeptide(L)'
;MMVEAYWIFRLIVKLYTFAVERGFPLRYRQIIQDSDSHSDDEYDEETKGYIIKKLPFRSYAANIFFRRLDSVILTAAQQVGGTAIRTRVLPATPQLTMFPEAPKRLPLDFYDPKWFNALESSMKDVVTNIKQVAFLPNVSESFCIAREEHEKLSDEDFSDIYFAELTASYNLTNLNNDRP
;
A
#
# COMPACT_ATOMS: atom_id res chain seq x y z
N MET A 1 4.46 -20.26 10.17
CA MET A 1 4.05 -20.45 8.75
C MET A 1 2.55 -20.62 8.52
N MET A 2 1.91 -21.78 8.75
CA MET A 2 0.50 -21.97 8.32
C MET A 2 -0.52 -21.06 9.07
N VAL A 3 -0.21 -20.71 10.33
CA VAL A 3 -1.07 -19.86 11.17
C VAL A 3 -0.96 -18.38 10.77
N GLU A 4 0.23 -17.88 10.44
CA GLU A 4 0.45 -16.46 10.09
C GLU A 4 -0.17 -16.10 8.74
N ALA A 5 -0.01 -16.96 7.72
CA ALA A 5 -0.61 -16.78 6.41
C ALA A 5 -2.15 -16.70 6.49
N TYR A 6 -2.76 -17.51 7.36
CA TYR A 6 -4.21 -17.48 7.59
C TYR A 6 -4.70 -16.14 8.17
N TRP A 7 -3.92 -15.54 9.08
CA TRP A 7 -4.27 -14.26 9.69
C TRP A 7 -4.11 -13.08 8.74
N ILE A 8 -3.03 -13.06 7.95
CA ILE A 8 -2.82 -12.05 6.90
C ILE A 8 -3.99 -12.08 5.91
N PHE A 9 -4.37 -13.27 5.44
CA PHE A 9 -5.50 -13.43 4.52
C PHE A 9 -6.82 -12.90 5.11
N ARG A 10 -7.11 -13.22 6.38
CA ARG A 10 -8.29 -12.68 7.08
C ARG A 10 -8.27 -11.16 7.22
N LEU A 11 -7.10 -10.58 7.48
CA LEU A 11 -6.93 -9.13 7.55
C LEU A 11 -7.24 -8.50 6.19
N ILE A 12 -6.59 -8.99 5.12
CA ILE A 12 -6.78 -8.53 3.74
C ILE A 12 -8.25 -8.54 3.35
N VAL A 13 -8.96 -9.63 3.59
CA VAL A 13 -10.39 -9.74 3.26
C VAL A 13 -11.21 -8.67 3.97
N LYS A 14 -10.95 -8.41 5.26
CA LYS A 14 -11.65 -7.35 6.00
C LYS A 14 -11.34 -5.96 5.45
N LEU A 15 -10.07 -5.66 5.20
CA LEU A 15 -9.63 -4.37 4.66
C LEU A 15 -10.24 -4.13 3.27
N TYR A 16 -10.25 -5.16 2.42
CA TYR A 16 -10.80 -5.09 1.07
C TYR A 16 -12.32 -4.89 1.08
N THR A 17 -13.05 -5.67 1.89
CA THR A 17 -14.51 -5.50 2.03
C THR A 17 -14.85 -4.09 2.51
N PHE A 18 -14.12 -3.57 3.51
CA PHE A 18 -14.29 -2.19 3.96
C PHE A 18 -14.06 -1.18 2.84
N ALA A 19 -12.99 -1.36 2.05
CA ALA A 19 -12.68 -0.48 0.93
C ALA A 19 -13.76 -0.49 -0.16
N VAL A 20 -14.36 -1.66 -0.44
CA VAL A 20 -15.47 -1.81 -1.39
C VAL A 20 -16.74 -1.13 -0.86
N GLU A 21 -17.11 -1.38 0.39
CA GLU A 21 -18.31 -0.78 1.02
C GLU A 21 -18.23 0.75 1.08
N ARG A 22 -17.02 1.30 1.26
CA ARG A 22 -16.76 2.75 1.25
C ARG A 22 -16.52 3.33 -0.14
N GLY A 23 -16.52 2.49 -1.18
CA GLY A 23 -16.37 2.90 -2.57
C GLY A 23 -15.00 3.49 -2.91
N PHE A 24 -13.94 3.10 -2.22
CA PHE A 24 -12.57 3.62 -2.46
C PHE A 24 -12.12 3.41 -3.91
N PRO A 25 -11.15 4.19 -4.43
CA PRO A 25 -10.61 4.02 -5.78
C PRO A 25 -10.16 2.59 -6.08
N LEU A 26 -10.20 2.18 -7.36
CA LEU A 26 -9.75 0.85 -7.77
C LEU A 26 -8.25 0.66 -7.51
N ARG A 27 -7.42 1.67 -7.79
CA ARG A 27 -5.99 1.72 -7.46
C ARG A 27 -5.68 1.41 -5.98
N TYR A 28 -6.51 1.88 -5.06
CA TYR A 28 -6.36 1.54 -3.63
C TYR A 28 -6.78 0.10 -3.35
N ARG A 29 -7.90 -0.34 -3.93
CA ARG A 29 -8.42 -1.70 -3.75
C ARG A 29 -7.44 -2.76 -4.26
N GLN A 30 -6.73 -2.49 -5.36
CA GLN A 30 -5.68 -3.36 -5.90
C GLN A 30 -4.54 -3.57 -4.88
N ILE A 31 -4.02 -2.48 -4.31
CA ILE A 31 -2.96 -2.52 -3.29
C ILE A 31 -3.45 -3.24 -2.02
N ILE A 32 -4.69 -3.01 -1.60
CA ILE A 32 -5.25 -3.62 -0.39
C ILE A 32 -5.47 -5.13 -0.56
N GLN A 33 -5.88 -5.57 -1.74
CA GLN A 33 -6.20 -6.97 -2.02
C GLN A 33 -4.96 -7.86 -2.17
N ASP A 34 -3.85 -7.29 -2.62
CA ASP A 34 -2.62 -8.01 -2.87
C ASP A 34 -1.96 -8.43 -1.55
N SER A 35 -1.60 -9.72 -1.40
CA SER A 35 -1.07 -10.26 -0.15
C SER A 35 0.34 -9.80 0.18
N ASP A 36 1.17 -9.67 -0.84
CA ASP A 36 2.60 -9.35 -0.72
C ASP A 36 2.78 -7.85 -0.42
N SER A 37 1.71 -7.08 -0.60
CA SER A 37 1.60 -5.70 -0.18
C SER A 37 1.47 -5.52 1.32
N HIS A 38 1.13 -6.55 2.08
CA HIS A 38 0.98 -6.48 3.54
C HIS A 38 2.24 -6.95 4.24
N SER A 39 2.61 -6.26 5.31
CA SER A 39 3.68 -6.77 6.17
C SER A 39 3.15 -7.92 7.01
N ASP A 40 3.97 -8.94 7.20
CA ASP A 40 3.86 -9.84 8.33
C ASP A 40 3.94 -9.06 9.65
N ASP A 41 3.29 -9.60 10.67
CA ASP A 41 3.35 -9.08 12.02
C ASP A 41 3.36 -10.20 13.06
N GLU A 42 4.10 -9.96 14.13
CA GLU A 42 4.24 -10.88 15.25
C GLU A 42 3.76 -10.18 16.51
N TYR A 43 3.04 -10.90 17.37
CA TYR A 43 2.62 -10.35 18.64
C TYR A 43 3.82 -10.19 19.57
N ASP A 44 3.93 -9.00 20.17
CA ASP A 44 4.94 -8.65 21.13
C ASP A 44 4.28 -8.30 22.48
N GLU A 45 4.65 -9.05 23.52
CA GLU A 45 4.11 -8.91 24.87
C GLU A 45 4.49 -7.58 25.52
N GLU A 46 5.67 -7.03 25.17
CA GLU A 46 6.19 -5.79 25.76
C GLU A 46 5.37 -4.57 25.29
N THR A 47 5.17 -4.45 23.97
CA THR A 47 4.35 -3.39 23.37
C THR A 47 2.85 -3.69 23.39
N LYS A 48 2.45 -4.90 23.81
CA LYS A 48 1.08 -5.43 23.78
C LYS A 48 0.42 -5.26 22.41
N GLY A 49 1.20 -5.43 21.35
CA GLY A 49 0.80 -5.12 19.98
C GLY A 49 1.47 -6.04 18.96
N TYR A 50 1.02 -5.93 17.71
CA TYR A 50 1.60 -6.68 16.60
C TYR A 50 2.68 -5.84 15.91
N ILE A 51 3.94 -6.25 16.01
CA ILE A 51 5.07 -5.51 15.46
C ILE A 51 5.06 -5.60 13.95
N ILE A 52 4.92 -4.45 13.28
CA ILE A 52 4.96 -4.35 11.82
C ILE A 52 6.41 -4.51 11.37
N LYS A 53 6.67 -5.49 10.51
CA LYS A 53 7.96 -5.64 9.85
C LYS A 53 8.08 -4.66 8.66
N LYS A 54 9.32 -4.36 8.29
CA LYS A 54 9.64 -3.47 7.18
C LYS A 54 9.72 -4.28 5.90
N LEU A 55 8.88 -3.93 4.93
CA LEU A 55 9.05 -4.37 3.54
C LEU A 55 10.15 -3.50 2.89
N PRO A 56 11.22 -4.10 2.31
CA PRO A 56 12.36 -3.35 1.78
C PRO A 56 12.01 -2.54 0.53
N PHE A 57 10.97 -2.96 -0.20
CA PHE A 57 10.54 -2.37 -1.47
C PHE A 57 9.43 -1.34 -1.31
N ARG A 58 8.78 -1.22 -0.14
CA ARG A 58 7.59 -0.38 0.02
C ARG A 58 7.99 1.09 0.24
N SER A 59 7.37 1.99 -0.53
CA SER A 59 7.63 3.43 -0.46
C SER A 59 7.17 4.04 0.88
N TYR A 60 7.68 5.25 1.16
CA TYR A 60 7.20 6.04 2.30
C TYR A 60 5.71 6.38 2.18
N ALA A 61 5.25 6.71 0.98
CA ALA A 61 3.84 6.98 0.67
C ALA A 61 2.96 5.76 1.00
N ALA A 62 3.34 4.57 0.55
CA ALA A 62 2.62 3.34 0.85
C ALA A 62 2.60 3.02 2.36
N ASN A 63 3.66 3.34 3.11
CA ASN A 63 3.65 3.20 4.57
C ASN A 63 2.64 4.16 5.25
N ILE A 64 2.55 5.41 4.81
CA ILE A 64 1.52 6.34 5.31
C ILE A 64 0.13 5.83 4.95
N PHE A 65 -0.08 5.37 3.71
CA PHE A 65 -1.35 4.84 3.23
C PHE A 65 -1.88 3.71 4.13
N PHE A 66 -1.08 2.67 4.40
CA PHE A 66 -1.53 1.56 5.26
C PHE A 66 -1.82 2.02 6.70
N ARG A 67 -1.01 2.92 7.25
CA ARG A 67 -1.26 3.48 8.59
C ARG A 67 -2.58 4.26 8.64
N ARG A 68 -2.89 5.01 7.59
CA ARG A 68 -4.15 5.75 7.47
C ARG A 68 -5.33 4.78 7.34
N LEU A 69 -5.21 3.75 6.51
CA LEU A 69 -6.22 2.70 6.36
C LEU A 69 -6.54 2.02 7.70
N ASP A 70 -5.50 1.57 8.42
CA ASP A 70 -5.63 0.96 9.74
C ASP A 70 -6.32 1.92 10.73
N SER A 71 -5.97 3.21 10.72
CA SER A 71 -6.59 4.22 11.59
C SER A 71 -8.07 4.41 11.28
N VAL A 72 -8.44 4.55 10.01
CA VAL A 72 -9.84 4.76 9.60
C VAL A 72 -10.70 3.57 9.97
N ILE A 73 -10.19 2.34 9.81
CA ILE A 73 -10.96 1.14 10.14
C ILE A 73 -11.06 0.95 11.65
N LEU A 74 -10.01 1.26 12.41
CA LEU A 74 -10.07 1.25 13.87
C LEU A 74 -11.14 2.23 14.38
N THR A 75 -11.16 3.46 13.85
CA THR A 75 -12.20 4.45 14.19
C THR A 75 -13.59 3.96 13.80
N ALA A 76 -13.76 3.37 12.61
CA ALA A 76 -15.04 2.83 12.19
C ALA A 76 -15.51 1.70 13.13
N ALA A 77 -14.64 0.75 13.48
CA ALA A 77 -14.96 -0.37 14.37
C ALA A 77 -15.39 0.11 15.77
N GLN A 78 -14.77 1.17 16.29
CA GLN A 78 -15.16 1.80 17.56
C GLN A 78 -16.55 2.46 17.50
N GLN A 79 -16.95 3.00 16.34
CA GLN A 79 -18.22 3.72 16.18
C GLN A 79 -19.42 2.80 15.95
N VAL A 80 -19.28 1.78 15.10
CA VAL A 80 -20.41 0.89 14.72
C VAL A 80 -20.46 -0.43 15.50
N GLY A 81 -19.45 -0.71 16.32
CA GLY A 81 -19.29 -2.01 16.96
C GLY A 81 -18.82 -3.06 15.94
N GLY A 82 -17.79 -3.81 16.29
CA GLY A 82 -17.20 -4.83 15.41
C GLY A 82 -15.99 -5.49 16.05
N THR A 83 -15.49 -6.55 15.41
CA THR A 83 -14.23 -7.18 15.85
C THR A 83 -13.09 -6.20 15.59
N ALA A 84 -12.44 -5.73 16.65
CA ALA A 84 -11.27 -4.87 16.56
C ALA A 84 -10.22 -5.49 15.62
N ILE A 85 -9.72 -4.69 14.68
CA ILE A 85 -8.48 -5.02 13.97
C ILE A 85 -7.35 -4.98 14.99
N ARG A 86 -6.36 -5.86 14.81
CA ARG A 86 -5.17 -5.93 15.67
C ARG A 86 -4.51 -4.55 15.78
N THR A 87 -4.14 -4.16 17.00
CA THR A 87 -3.29 -2.98 17.20
C THR A 87 -1.90 -3.31 16.65
N ARG A 88 -1.52 -2.64 15.56
CA ARG A 88 -0.20 -2.80 14.95
C ARG A 88 0.74 -1.69 15.42
N VAL A 89 1.97 -2.05 15.78
CA VAL A 89 2.96 -1.16 16.38
C VAL A 89 4.18 -1.07 15.47
N LEU A 90 4.62 0.16 15.20
CA LEU A 90 5.88 0.40 14.52
C LEU A 90 7.02 0.30 15.55
N PRO A 91 7.94 -0.66 15.43
CA PRO A 91 9.04 -0.79 16.38
C PRO A 91 10.03 0.37 16.24
N ALA A 92 10.69 0.73 17.34
CA ALA A 92 11.73 1.76 17.34
C ALA A 92 12.92 1.39 16.45
N THR A 93 13.28 0.10 16.45
CA THR A 93 14.26 -0.46 15.51
C THR A 93 13.52 -1.22 14.42
N PRO A 94 13.66 -0.85 13.13
CA PRO A 94 13.01 -1.55 12.03
C PRO A 94 13.43 -3.02 11.98
N GLN A 95 12.46 -3.93 11.96
CA GLN A 95 12.68 -5.36 11.79
C GLN A 95 12.29 -5.75 10.37
N LEU A 96 13.15 -6.44 9.63
CA LEU A 96 12.83 -6.85 8.25
C LEU A 96 11.79 -7.97 8.23
N THR A 97 10.97 -7.98 7.18
CA THR A 97 10.02 -9.06 6.92
C THR A 97 10.73 -10.38 6.63
N MET A 98 10.09 -11.50 6.98
CA MET A 98 10.51 -12.82 6.51
C MET A 98 10.11 -13.10 5.05
N PHE A 99 9.25 -12.25 4.47
CA PHE A 99 8.67 -12.40 3.13
C PHE A 99 9.05 -11.21 2.24
N PRO A 100 10.28 -11.18 1.69
CA PRO A 100 10.79 -10.03 0.94
C PRO A 100 10.33 -9.96 -0.52
N GLU A 101 9.43 -10.86 -0.97
CA GLU A 101 8.93 -10.85 -2.34
C GLU A 101 8.06 -9.60 -2.58
N ALA A 102 8.41 -8.84 -3.61
CA ALA A 102 7.67 -7.65 -3.98
C ALA A 102 6.39 -8.04 -4.73
N PRO A 103 5.26 -7.38 -4.44
CA PRO A 103 4.03 -7.59 -5.21
C PRO A 103 4.27 -7.20 -6.66
N LYS A 104 3.50 -7.80 -7.57
CA LYS A 104 3.65 -7.60 -9.01
C LYS A 104 2.51 -6.74 -9.54
N ARG A 105 2.84 -5.85 -10.48
CA ARG A 105 1.91 -5.00 -11.23
C ARG A 105 1.14 -3.99 -10.37
N LEU A 106 1.66 -3.61 -9.21
CA LEU A 106 1.09 -2.48 -8.48
C LEU A 106 1.52 -1.15 -9.10
N PRO A 107 0.77 -0.07 -8.80
CA PRO A 107 1.14 1.29 -9.19
C PRO A 107 2.57 1.66 -8.75
N LEU A 108 3.26 2.44 -9.57
CA LEU A 108 4.70 2.69 -9.42
C LEU A 108 5.07 3.32 -8.07
N ASP A 109 4.23 4.24 -7.59
CA ASP A 109 4.39 4.97 -6.33
C ASP A 109 4.20 4.12 -5.07
N PHE A 110 3.79 2.85 -5.22
CA PHE A 110 3.88 1.84 -4.17
C PHE A 110 5.33 1.50 -3.81
N TYR A 111 6.23 1.48 -4.80
CA TYR A 111 7.60 1.01 -4.62
C TYR A 111 8.52 2.16 -4.19
N ASP A 112 9.48 1.88 -3.32
CA ASP A 112 10.50 2.87 -2.95
C ASP A 112 11.33 3.25 -4.18
N PRO A 113 11.52 4.55 -4.48
CA PRO A 113 12.26 4.98 -5.67
C PRO A 113 13.69 4.45 -5.70
N LYS A 114 14.40 4.38 -4.56
CA LYS A 114 15.77 3.86 -4.52
C LYS A 114 15.80 2.37 -4.80
N TRP A 115 14.86 1.64 -4.20
CA TRP A 115 14.71 0.20 -4.45
C TRP A 115 14.38 -0.08 -5.92
N PHE A 116 13.39 0.61 -6.48
CA PHE A 116 13.01 0.46 -7.89
C PHE A 116 14.14 0.81 -8.83
N ASN A 117 14.84 1.92 -8.60
CA ASN A 117 15.92 2.38 -9.47
C ASN A 117 17.12 1.42 -9.50
N ALA A 118 17.33 0.66 -8.42
CA ALA A 118 18.37 -0.36 -8.32
C ALA A 118 18.02 -1.68 -9.02
N LEU A 119 16.78 -1.87 -9.48
CA LEU A 119 16.39 -3.06 -10.23
C LEU A 119 17.00 -3.08 -11.64
N GLU A 120 17.28 -4.29 -12.12
CA GLU A 120 17.56 -4.53 -13.53
C GLU A 120 16.36 -4.15 -14.40
N SER A 121 16.62 -3.65 -15.62
CA SER A 121 15.55 -3.12 -16.49
C SER A 121 14.48 -4.18 -16.78
N SER A 122 14.86 -5.44 -16.99
CA SER A 122 13.92 -6.55 -17.23
C SER A 122 13.02 -6.86 -16.03
N MET A 123 13.44 -6.54 -14.81
CA MET A 123 12.66 -6.76 -13.59
C MET A 123 11.67 -5.62 -13.35
N LYS A 124 12.00 -4.39 -13.76
CA LYS A 124 11.11 -3.23 -13.61
C LYS A 124 9.76 -3.47 -14.31
N ASP A 125 9.79 -3.99 -15.54
CA ASP A 125 8.59 -4.29 -16.33
C ASP A 125 7.73 -5.42 -15.74
N VAL A 126 8.36 -6.39 -15.08
CA VAL A 126 7.66 -7.53 -14.47
C VAL A 126 7.00 -7.13 -13.16
N VAL A 127 7.70 -6.32 -12.36
CA VAL A 127 7.31 -6.02 -11.00
C VAL A 127 6.30 -4.87 -10.93
N THR A 128 6.35 -3.86 -11.81
CA THR A 128 5.55 -2.64 -11.61
C THR A 128 4.61 -2.33 -12.77
N ASN A 129 3.51 -1.64 -12.47
CA ASN A 129 2.71 -0.96 -13.48
C ASN A 129 3.22 0.47 -13.65
N ILE A 130 4.16 0.66 -14.58
CA ILE A 130 4.75 1.97 -14.88
C ILE A 130 3.79 2.97 -15.52
N LYS A 131 2.52 2.61 -15.76
CA LYS A 131 1.52 3.51 -16.34
C LYS A 131 0.58 4.11 -15.31
N GLN A 132 0.66 3.67 -14.05
CA GLN A 132 -0.27 4.08 -13.01
C GLN A 132 0.44 4.50 -11.73
N VAL A 133 -0.18 5.47 -11.06
CA VAL A 133 0.13 5.91 -9.71
C VAL A 133 -1.14 5.86 -8.86
N ALA A 134 -1.00 5.57 -7.57
CA ALA A 134 -2.12 5.31 -6.67
C ALA A 134 -2.45 6.49 -5.76
N PHE A 135 -1.43 7.00 -5.07
CA PHE A 135 -1.58 7.82 -3.88
C PHE A 135 -1.70 9.30 -4.20
N LEU A 136 -2.46 10.01 -3.36
CA LEU A 136 -2.46 11.48 -3.37
C LEU A 136 -1.04 12.03 -3.13
N PRO A 137 -0.66 13.18 -3.72
CA PRO A 137 0.60 13.85 -3.39
C PRO A 137 0.79 14.05 -1.88
N ASN A 138 -0.29 14.41 -1.18
CA ASN A 138 -0.36 14.31 0.27
C ASN A 138 -1.16 13.07 0.71
N VAL A 139 -0.46 11.95 0.86
CA VAL A 139 -1.08 10.66 1.26
C VAL A 139 -1.82 10.74 2.60
N SER A 140 -1.46 11.69 3.48
CA SER A 140 -2.12 11.85 4.78
C SER A 140 -3.59 12.29 4.67
N GLU A 141 -3.98 12.86 3.53
CA GLU A 141 -5.36 13.26 3.23
C GLU A 141 -6.22 12.10 2.74
N SER A 142 -5.60 10.94 2.47
CA SER A 142 -6.33 9.75 2.02
C SER A 142 -7.38 9.31 3.05
N PHE A 143 -8.47 8.73 2.54
CA PHE A 143 -9.57 8.13 3.31
C PHE A 143 -10.36 9.13 4.19
N CYS A 144 -10.33 10.42 3.87
CA CYS A 144 -11.19 11.40 4.53
C CYS A 144 -12.68 11.13 4.27
N ILE A 145 -13.53 11.45 5.26
CA ILE A 145 -15.00 11.31 5.17
C ILE A 145 -15.54 12.14 3.99
N ALA A 146 -15.03 13.37 3.85
CA ALA A 146 -15.09 14.09 2.60
C ALA A 146 -13.96 13.57 1.71
N ARG A 147 -14.30 12.73 0.72
CA ARG A 147 -13.30 12.28 -0.26
C ARG A 147 -12.80 13.49 -1.03
N GLU A 148 -11.48 13.61 -1.10
CA GLU A 148 -10.83 14.57 -1.98
C GLU A 148 -11.34 14.39 -3.42
N GLU A 149 -11.52 15.49 -4.15
CA GLU A 149 -12.04 15.43 -5.53
C GLU A 149 -11.17 14.53 -6.41
N HIS A 150 -9.87 14.49 -6.15
CA HIS A 150 -8.90 13.65 -6.84
C HIS A 150 -9.07 12.14 -6.56
N GLU A 151 -9.63 11.76 -5.41
CA GLU A 151 -10.00 10.37 -5.14
C GLU A 151 -11.28 9.94 -5.87
N LYS A 152 -12.04 10.87 -6.45
CA LYS A 152 -13.24 10.55 -7.26
C LYS A 152 -12.93 10.36 -8.74
N LEU A 153 -11.75 10.79 -9.18
CA LEU A 153 -11.26 10.59 -10.54
C LEU A 153 -11.11 9.11 -10.86
N SER A 154 -11.25 8.78 -12.15
CA SER A 154 -10.82 7.48 -12.68
C SER A 154 -9.33 7.28 -12.43
N ASP A 155 -8.87 6.03 -12.44
CA ASP A 155 -7.46 5.74 -12.19
C ASP A 155 -6.58 6.24 -13.35
N GLU A 156 -7.12 6.25 -14.57
CA GLU A 156 -6.52 6.83 -15.76
C GLU A 156 -6.34 8.35 -15.60
N ASP A 157 -7.43 9.09 -15.33
CA ASP A 157 -7.38 10.55 -15.18
C ASP A 157 -6.47 10.96 -14.01
N PHE A 158 -6.53 10.21 -12.90
CA PHE A 158 -5.67 10.44 -11.76
C PHE A 158 -4.19 10.28 -12.13
N SER A 159 -3.86 9.20 -12.85
CA SER A 159 -2.49 8.97 -13.30
C SER A 159 -2.05 10.05 -14.28
N ASP A 160 -2.87 10.42 -15.26
CA ASP A 160 -2.50 11.46 -16.22
C ASP A 160 -2.19 12.82 -15.57
N ILE A 161 -2.88 13.16 -14.48
CA ILE A 161 -2.64 14.40 -13.72
C ILE A 161 -1.36 14.31 -12.87
N TYR A 162 -1.17 13.23 -12.11
CA TYR A 162 -0.15 13.17 -11.05
C TYR A 162 1.10 12.38 -11.40
N PHE A 163 1.10 11.64 -12.52
CA PHE A 163 2.20 10.74 -12.85
C PHE A 163 3.54 11.46 -12.92
N ALA A 164 3.62 12.61 -13.61
CA ALA A 164 4.87 13.35 -13.74
C ALA A 164 5.43 13.81 -12.39
N GLU A 165 4.57 14.28 -11.48
CA GLU A 165 4.97 14.72 -10.13
C GLU A 165 5.43 13.53 -9.27
N LEU A 166 4.59 12.50 -9.18
CA LEU A 166 4.83 11.36 -8.29
C LEU A 166 5.97 10.45 -8.77
N THR A 167 6.29 10.49 -10.06
CA THR A 167 7.36 9.67 -10.65
C THR A 167 8.67 10.41 -10.88
N ALA A 168 8.78 11.68 -10.46
CA ALA A 168 9.98 12.51 -10.68
C ALA A 168 11.29 11.91 -10.14
N SER A 169 11.21 11.03 -9.13
CA SER A 169 12.36 10.36 -8.52
C SER A 169 12.70 8.99 -9.13
N TYR A 170 11.94 8.52 -10.12
CA TYR A 170 12.09 7.20 -10.73
C TYR A 170 12.85 7.30 -12.06
N ASN A 171 13.80 6.40 -12.26
CA ASN A 171 14.56 6.25 -13.50
C ASN A 171 13.80 5.32 -14.46
N LEU A 172 13.01 5.95 -15.34
CA LEU A 172 12.17 5.30 -16.35
C LEU A 172 12.79 5.28 -17.75
N THR A 173 14.05 5.71 -17.90
CA THR A 173 14.71 6.00 -19.19
C THR A 173 14.73 4.83 -20.18
N ASN A 174 14.68 3.59 -19.69
CA ASN A 174 14.76 2.38 -20.52
C ASN A 174 13.42 1.64 -20.69
N LEU A 175 12.32 2.19 -20.17
CA LEU A 175 11.00 1.53 -20.14
C LEU A 175 10.02 2.13 -21.17
N ASN A 176 10.36 3.29 -21.75
CA ASN A 176 9.52 4.09 -22.65
C ASN A 176 9.71 3.74 -24.14
N ASN A 177 9.79 2.46 -24.51
CA ASN A 177 9.83 2.07 -25.93
C ASN A 177 8.45 1.95 -26.59
N ASP A 178 7.35 2.13 -25.85
CA ASP A 178 5.99 2.13 -26.43
C ASP A 178 5.06 3.08 -25.66
N ARG A 179 5.01 4.34 -26.09
CA ARG A 179 3.76 5.13 -25.99
C ARG A 179 3.42 5.55 -27.43
N PRO A 180 2.23 5.21 -27.95
CA PRO A 180 1.80 5.66 -29.27
C PRO A 180 1.71 7.18 -29.35
#